data_AF-A0A3M2HKJ1-F1
#
_entry.id   AF-A0A3M2HKJ1-F1
#
_cell.length_a   1.000
_cell.length_b   1.000
_cell.length_c   1.000
_cell.angle_alpha   90.00
_cell.angle_beta   90.00
_cell.angle_gamma   90.00
#
_symmetry.space_group_name_H-M   'P 1'
#
loop_
_entity.id
_entity.type
_entity.pdbx_description
1 polymer ?
#
loop_
_entity_poly.entity_id
_entity_poly.type
_entity_poly.pdbx_seq_one_letter_code
_entity_poly.pdbx_strand_id
1 'polypeptide(L)' 'LVLLTSWAVLGHYRRELAVTQAELRRHENAIPVLQAFQASDAIICGGRLCVNPDVQRMGDKRQYRQAKPRPAQ' A
#
# COMPACT_ATOMS: atom_id res chain seq x y z
N LEU A 1 -21.03 39.43 -12.70
CA LEU A 1 -21.64 38.29 -11.97
C LEU A 1 -21.07 36.94 -12.41
N VAL A 2 -21.07 36.61 -13.71
CA VAL A 2 -20.55 35.32 -14.24
C VAL A 2 -19.10 35.00 -13.82
N LEU A 3 -18.20 35.98 -13.84
CA LEU A 3 -16.81 35.78 -13.41
C LEU A 3 -16.67 35.40 -11.93
N LEU A 4 -17.49 36.01 -11.07
CA LEU A 4 -17.47 35.75 -9.62
C LEU A 4 -18.04 34.36 -9.33
N THR A 5 -19.12 33.97 -10.02
CA THR A 5 -19.71 32.65 -9.88
C THR A 5 -18.77 31.55 -10.37
N SER A 6 -18.09 31.75 -11.51
CA SER A 6 -17.11 30.79 -12.02
C SER A 6 -15.92 30.63 -11.07
N TRP A 7 -15.44 31.72 -10.48
CA TRP A 7 -14.35 31.67 -9.50
C TRP A 7 -14.76 30.94 -8.22
N ALA A 8 -15.96 31.21 -7.72
CA ALA A 8 -16.49 30.55 -6.52
C ALA A 8 -16.64 29.04 -6.72
N VAL A 9 -17.20 28.62 -7.87
CA VAL A 9 -17.34 27.20 -8.23
C VAL A 9 -15.96 26.54 -8.35
N LEU A 10 -15.00 27.18 -9.03
CA LEU A 10 -13.64 26.64 -9.19
C LEU A 10 -12.91 26.50 -7.85
N GLY A 11 -13.07 27.47 -6.95
CA GLY A 11 -12.51 27.43 -5.60
C GLY A 11 -13.13 26.33 -4.73
N HIS A 12 -14.43 26.08 -4.89
CA HIS A 12 -15.14 25.02 -4.19
C HIS A 12 -14.63 23.63 -4.62
N TYR A 13 -14.53 23.38 -5.93
CA TYR A 13 -13.98 22.12 -6.45
C TYR A 13 -12.51 21.93 -6.06
N ARG A 14 -11.70 22.99 -6.04
CA ARG A 14 -10.30 22.91 -5.59
C ARG A 14 -10.19 22.50 -4.11
N ARG A 15 -11.09 22.97 -3.25
CA ARG A 15 -11.13 22.54 -1.85
C ARG A 15 -11.55 21.08 -1.70
N GLU A 16 -12.56 20.64 -2.45
CA GLU A 16 -13.00 19.23 -2.42
C GLU A 16 -11.92 18.27 -2.96
N LEU A 17 -11.19 18.67 -4.01
CA LEU A 17 -10.04 17.91 -4.51
C LEU A 17 -8.92 17.77 -3.47
N ALA A 18 -8.65 18.83 -2.70
CA ALA A 18 -7.60 18.80 -1.68
C ALA A 18 -7.95 17.83 -0.53
N VAL A 19 -9.24 17.76 -0.15
CA VAL A 19 -9.72 16.83 0.89
C VAL A 19 -9.66 15.39 0.40
N THR A 20 -10.12 15.11 -0.82
CA THR A 20 -10.06 13.76 -1.40
C THR A 20 -8.63 13.29 -1.69
N GLN A 21 -7.72 14.18 -2.09
CA GLN A 21 -6.29 13.85 -2.23
C GLN A 21 -5.63 13.49 -0.89
N ALA A 22 -6.05 14.08 0.22
CA ALA A 22 -5.53 13.74 1.54
C ALA A 22 -5.92 12.31 1.95
N GLU A 23 -7.11 11.86 1.59
CA GLU A 23 -7.54 10.47 1.80
C GLU A 23 -6.83 9.50 0.84
N LEU A 24 -6.63 9.88 -0.42
CA LEU A 24 -5.92 9.04 -1.40
C LEU A 24 -4.46 8.81 -1.01
N ARG A 25 -3.75 9.83 -0.52
CA ARG A 25 -2.33 9.70 -0.10
C ARG A 25 -2.12 8.65 0.98
N ARG A 26 -3.12 8.41 1.85
CA ARG A 26 -3.04 7.36 2.87
C ARG A 26 -3.08 5.96 2.26
N HIS A 27 -3.84 5.79 1.18
CA HIS A 27 -3.88 4.54 0.42
C HIS A 27 -2.63 4.37 -0.44
N GLU A 28 -2.10 5.44 -1.03
CA GLU A 28 -0.86 5.40 -1.82
C GLU A 28 0.34 4.88 -1.01
N ASN A 29 0.45 5.20 0.28
CA ASN A 29 1.52 4.65 1.12
C ASN A 29 1.42 3.13 1.35
N ALA A 30 0.22 2.55 1.24
CA ALA A 30 0.02 1.10 1.33
C ALA A 30 0.33 0.38 0.02
N ILE A 31 0.28 1.09 -1.12
CA ILE A 31 0.48 0.50 -2.45
C ILE A 31 1.88 -0.12 -2.61
N PRO A 32 3.00 0.55 -2.28
CA PRO A 32 4.33 -0.05 -2.44
C PRO A 32 4.52 -1.31 -1.59
N VAL A 33 3.99 -1.32 -0.37
CA VAL A 33 4.10 -2.47 0.53
C VAL A 33 3.31 -3.65 -0.01
N LEU A 34 2.08 -3.42 -0.48
CA LEU A 34 1.25 -4.45 -1.09
C LEU A 34 1.85 -4.97 -2.40
N GLN A 35 2.38 -4.09 -3.25
CA GLN A 35 3.07 -4.46 -4.48
C GLN A 35 4.30 -5.33 -4.18
N ALA A 36 5.14 -4.93 -3.22
CA ALA A 36 6.30 -5.71 -2.80
C ALA A 36 5.90 -7.08 -2.25
N PHE A 37 4.81 -7.16 -1.47
CA PHE A 37 4.28 -8.43 -0.98
C PHE A 37 3.78 -9.32 -2.13
N GLN A 38 2.98 -8.80 -3.06
CA GLN A 38 2.48 -9.55 -4.21
C GLN A 38 3.60 -10.02 -5.15
N ALA A 39 4.70 -9.26 -5.24
CA ALA A 39 5.87 -9.63 -6.01
C ALA A 39 6.81 -10.63 -5.30
N SER A 40 6.53 -10.97 -4.04
CA SER A 40 7.35 -11.88 -3.24
C SER A 40 6.73 -13.28 -3.16
N ASP A 41 7.56 -14.32 -3.07
CA ASP A 41 7.10 -15.66 -2.68
C ASP A 41 6.86 -15.71 -1.16
N ALA A 42 5.77 -15.07 -0.73
CA ALA A 42 5.43 -14.83 0.66
C ALA A 42 3.95 -15.07 0.96
N ILE A 43 3.66 -15.59 2.16
CA ILE A 43 2.30 -15.84 2.67
C ILE A 43 2.17 -15.34 4.11
N ILE A 44 0.95 -15.21 4.62
CA ILE A 44 0.71 -14.98 6.05
C ILE A 44 0.59 -16.32 6.77
N CYS A 45 1.39 -16.50 7.82
CA CYS A 45 1.42 -17.73 8.64
C CYS A 45 1.54 -17.36 10.14
N GLY A 46 0.63 -17.88 10.97
CA GLY A 46 0.68 -17.63 12.42
C GLY A 46 0.77 -16.14 12.80
N GLY A 47 0.09 -15.27 12.05
CA GLY A 47 0.11 -13.81 12.27
C GLY A 47 1.39 -13.09 11.85
N ARG A 48 2.30 -13.74 11.12
CA ARG A 48 3.53 -13.13 10.58
C ARG A 48 3.72 -13.46 9.11
N LEU A 49 4.73 -12.84 8.49
CA LEU A 49 5.16 -13.19 7.13
C LEU A 49 5.90 -14.53 7.15
N CYS A 50 5.54 -15.43 6.25
CA CYS A 50 6.34 -16.59 5.85
C CYS A 50 6.90 -16.33 4.46
N VAL A 51 8.18 -16.59 4.25
CA VAL A 51 8.85 -16.42 2.97
C VAL A 51 9.52 -17.72 2.55
N ASN A 52 9.63 -17.94 1.25
CA ASN A 52 10.44 -19.01 0.72
C ASN A 52 11.93 -18.57 0.69
N PRO A 53 12.83 -19.18 1.49
CA PRO A 53 14.24 -18.81 1.51
C PRO A 53 15.01 -19.34 0.30
N ASP A 54 14.47 -20.32 -0.43
CA ASP A 54 15.07 -20.86 -1.64
C ASP A 54 14.62 -20.04 -2.85
N VAL A 55 15.48 -19.12 -3.29
CA VAL A 55 15.25 -18.30 -4.51
C VAL A 55 15.10 -19.14 -5.80
N GLN A 56 15.47 -20.42 -5.77
CA GLN A 56 15.49 -21.29 -6.94
C GLN A 56 14.23 -22.18 -7.11
N ARG A 57 13.40 -22.35 -6.08
CA ARG A 57 12.21 -23.22 -6.14
C ARG A 57 11.00 -22.48 -5.65
N MET A 58 10.11 -22.05 -6.55
CA MET A 58 8.80 -21.51 -6.17
C MET A 58 7.99 -22.59 -5.41
N GLY A 59 7.32 -22.16 -4.35
CA GLY A 59 6.88 -23.01 -3.23
C GLY A 59 5.86 -24.09 -3.56
N ASP A 60 6.17 -25.34 -3.20
CA ASP A 60 5.18 -26.44 -3.09
C ASP A 60 5.58 -27.53 -2.05
N LYS A 61 6.78 -27.43 -1.45
CA LYS A 61 7.35 -28.50 -0.60
C LYS A 61 7.76 -28.06 0.81
N ARG A 62 6.84 -27.42 1.55
CA ARG A 62 7.10 -26.93 2.94
C ARG A 62 8.28 -25.94 3.02
N GLN A 63 8.52 -25.19 1.95
CA GLN A 63 9.68 -24.31 1.84
C GLN A 63 9.49 -22.99 2.59
N TYR A 64 8.26 -22.62 2.93
CA TYR A 64 7.97 -21.39 3.66
C TYR A 64 8.47 -21.45 5.10
N ARG A 65 9.30 -20.47 5.48
CA ARG A 65 9.77 -20.25 6.85
C ARG A 65 9.33 -18.88 7.33
N GLN A 66 8.98 -18.79 8.61
CA GLN A 66 8.57 -17.52 9.21
C GLN A 66 9.73 -16.52 9.17
N ALA A 67 9.46 -15.32 8.67
CA ALA A 67 10.42 -14.23 8.65
C ALA A 67 10.83 -13.84 10.07
N LYS A 68 12.11 -13.52 10.24
CA LYS A 68 12.64 -13.06 11.52
C LYS A 68 11.93 -11.76 11.93
N PRO A 69 11.49 -11.61 13.20
CA PRO A 69 10.90 -10.36 13.66
C PRO A 69 11.92 -9.21 13.55
N ARG A 70 11.41 -7.99 13.34
CA ARG A 70 12.25 -6.80 13.44
C ARG A 70 12.82 -6.71 14.87
N PRO A 71 14.08 -6.30 15.04
CA PRO A 71 14.56 -5.83 16.34
C PRO A 71 13.63 -4.72 16.85
N ALA A 72 13.39 -4.68 18.15
CA ALA A 72 12.77 -3.50 18.75
C ALA A 72 13.67 -2.29 18.43
N GLN A 73 13.07 -1.23 17.88
CA GLN A 73 13.74 0.05 17.67
C GLN A 73 13.82 0.80 18.98
#